data_AF-L1I587-F1
#
_entry.id   AF-L1I587-F1
#
_cell.length_a   1.000
_cell.length_b   1.000
_cell.length_c   1.000
_cell.angle_alpha   90.00
_cell.angle_beta   90.00
_cell.angle_gamma   90.00
#
_symmetry.space_group_name_H-M   'P 1'
#
loop_
_entity.id
_entity.type
_entity.pdbx_description
1 polymer ?
#
loop_
_entity_poly.entity_id
_entity_poly.type
_entity_poly.pdbx_seq_one_letter_code
_entity_poly.pdbx_strand_id
1 'polypeptide(L)' 'IIHRDVKLNNFLYDRRNKKYLLVDFGLAEKQMQNSGVKFERPVKRAGTRGYRAPEVLMGMQCQTTAVDVWAAGVVLLTLL' A
#
# COMPACT_ATOMS: atom_id res chain seq x y z
N ILE A 1 -0.76 8.65 -5.06
CA ILE A 1 -0.89 8.31 -3.61
C ILE A 1 -0.47 6.85 -3.48
N ILE A 2 0.22 6.51 -2.39
CA ILE A 2 0.56 5.14 -2.01
C ILE A 2 -0.37 4.80 -0.84
N HIS A 3 -1.13 3.72 -0.90
CA HIS A 3 -2.10 3.33 0.13
C HIS A 3 -1.42 2.72 1.36
N ARG A 4 -0.39 1.89 1.15
CA ARG A 4 0.46 1.27 2.19
C ARG A 4 -0.20 0.25 3.11
N ASP A 5 -1.49 -0.07 2.92
CA ASP A 5 -2.21 -1.08 3.70
C ASP A 5 -3.31 -1.77 2.89
N VAL A 6 -2.97 -2.17 1.66
CA VAL A 6 -3.87 -2.97 0.82
C VAL A 6 -3.97 -4.38 1.40
N LYS A 7 -5.18 -4.78 1.81
CA LYS A 7 -5.51 -6.09 2.38
C LYS A 7 -7.01 -6.35 2.19
N LEU A 8 -7.43 -7.61 2.28
CA LEU A 8 -8.84 -8.02 2.11
C LEU A 8 -9.80 -7.21 2.98
N ASN A 9 -9.45 -6.96 4.25
CA ASN A 9 -10.29 -6.22 5.19
C ASN A 9 -10.55 -4.75 4.78
N ASN A 10 -9.71 -4.19 3.91
CA ASN A 10 -9.84 -2.81 3.42
C ASN A 10 -10.60 -2.73 2.08
N PHE A 11 -11.19 -3.84 1.61
CA PHE A 11 -12.11 -3.84 0.48
C PHE A 11 -13.55 -3.98 0.97
N LEU A 12 -14.36 -2.96 0.72
CA LEU A 12 -15.80 -3.04 0.90
C LEU A 12 -16.47 -3.47 -0.41
N TYR A 13 -17.50 -4.30 -0.30
CA TYR A 13 -18.31 -4.73 -1.44
C TYR A 13 -19.72 -4.19 -1.36
N ASP A 14 -20.07 -3.32 -2.30
CA ASP A 14 -21.43 -2.86 -2.52
C ASP A 14 -22.20 -3.89 -3.36
N ARG A 15 -23.07 -4.66 -2.72
CA ARG A 15 -23.88 -5.70 -3.37
C ARG A 15 -24.90 -5.14 -4.36
N ARG A 16 -25.40 -3.91 -4.12
CA ARG A 16 -26.45 -3.28 -4.95
C ARG A 16 -25.86 -2.81 -6.26
N ASN A 17 -24.71 -2.16 -6.20
CA ASN A 17 -24.03 -1.61 -7.38
C ASN A 17 -23.00 -2.56 -7.99
N LYS A 18 -22.76 -3.73 -7.37
CA LYS A 18 -21.74 -4.71 -7.77
C LYS A 18 -20.34 -4.08 -7.87
N LYS A 19 -20.01 -3.18 -6.94
CA LYS A 19 -18.74 -2.44 -6.92
C LYS A 19 -17.91 -2.79 -5.70
N TYR A 20 -16.60 -2.81 -5.88
CA TYR A 20 -15.62 -2.88 -4.80
C TYR A 20 -15.05 -1.50 -4.53
N LEU A 21 -14.86 -1.16 -3.27
CA LEU A 21 -14.27 0.09 -2.83
C LEU A 21 -13.09 -0.21 -1.91
N LEU A 22 -11.93 0.35 -2.25
CA LEU A 22 -10.77 0.37 -1.37
C LEU A 22 -10.93 1.49 -0.35
N VAL A 23 -10.81 1.16 0.93
CA VAL A 23 -11.00 2.09 2.06
C VAL A 23 -9.78 2.09 2.99
N ASP A 24 -9.82 2.97 4.00
CA ASP A 24 -8.78 3.13 5.03
C ASP A 24 -7.44 3.67 4.51
N PHE A 25 -7.45 4.95 4.14
CA PHE A 25 -6.26 5.70 3.76
C PHE A 25 -5.48 6.25 4.97
N GLY A 26 -5.69 5.72 6.18
CA GLY A 26 -5.03 6.22 7.40
C GLY A 26 -3.51 6.11 7.39
N LEU A 27 -2.97 5.19 6.59
CA LEU A 27 -1.54 5.00 6.36
C LEU A 27 -1.05 5.52 5.01
N ALA A 28 -1.92 6.17 4.23
CA ALA A 28 -1.58 6.58 2.88
C ALA A 28 -0.55 7.74 2.84
N GLU A 29 0.29 7.74 1.82
CA GLU A 29 1.36 8.72 1.65
C GLU A 29 1.41 9.27 0.22
N LYS A 30 1.81 10.54 0.06
CA LYS A 30 2.09 11.08 -1.26
C LYS A 30 3.41 10.50 -1.76
N GLN A 31 3.38 9.89 -2.94
CA GLN A 31 4.62 9.52 -3.61
C GLN A 31 5.45 10.79 -3.82
N MET A 32 6.68 10.79 -3.30
CA MET A 32 7.63 11.86 -3.53
C MET A 32 7.91 11.95 -5.03
N GLN A 33 7.55 13.06 -5.66
CA GLN A 33 8.05 13.37 -6.99
C GLN A 33 9.51 13.79 -6.84
N ASN A 34 10.39 13.35 -7.77
CA ASN A 34 11.79 13.72 -7.80
C ASN A 34 11.93 15.24 -8.02
N SER A 35 11.78 16.05 -6.98
CA SER A 35 11.98 17.50 -7.02
C SER A 35 13.40 17.90 -6.61
N GLY A 36 14.38 16.98 -6.71
CA GLY A 36 15.80 17.24 -6.41
C GLY A 36 16.14 17.47 -4.93
N VAL A 37 15.14 17.68 -4.08
CA VAL A 37 15.31 17.86 -2.64
C VAL A 37 15.10 16.51 -1.93
N LYS A 38 16.19 15.88 -1.51
CA LYS A 38 16.15 14.69 -0.63
C LYS A 38 15.67 15.11 0.75
N PHE A 39 14.36 15.12 0.97
CA PHE A 39 13.85 15.14 2.34
C PHE A 39 14.13 13.79 2.98
N GLU A 40 15.08 13.74 3.91
CA GLU A 40 15.39 12.59 4.78
C GLU A 40 14.25 12.35 5.78
N ARG A 41 13.04 12.08 5.29
CA ARG A 41 11.97 11.61 6.17
C ARG A 41 12.27 10.17 6.55
N PRO A 42 12.29 9.83 7.85
CA PRO A 42 12.43 8.45 8.29
C PRO A 42 11.35 7.59 7.63
N VAL A 43 11.79 6.51 6.99
CA VAL A 43 10.89 5.57 6.31
C VAL A 43 10.08 4.84 7.37
N LYS A 44 8.78 5.18 7.46
CA LYS A 44 7.88 4.43 8.34
C LYS A 44 7.75 3.01 7.80
N ARG A 45 7.85 1.98 8.64
CA ARG A 45 7.51 0.59 8.27
C ARG A 45 6.01 0.34 8.47
N ALA A 46 5.17 1.06 7.71
CA ALA A 46 3.70 0.96 7.82
C ALA A 46 3.14 -0.27 7.07
N GLY A 47 1.85 -0.54 7.29
CA GLY A 47 1.08 -1.62 6.64
C GLY A 47 0.97 -2.88 7.51
N THR A 48 0.05 -3.77 7.15
CA THR A 48 -0.21 -5.02 7.89
C THR A 48 0.84 -6.10 7.58
N ARG A 49 1.31 -6.84 8.60
CA ARG A 49 2.27 -7.97 8.43
C ARG A 49 1.67 -9.02 7.48
N GLY A 50 2.50 -9.57 6.58
CA GLY A 50 2.06 -10.52 5.55
C GLY A 50 1.73 -9.87 4.20
N TYR A 51 1.35 -8.59 4.16
CA TYR A 51 1.03 -7.86 2.93
C TYR A 51 2.14 -6.90 2.47
N ARG A 52 3.17 -6.70 3.30
CA ARG A 52 4.25 -5.74 3.03
C ARG A 52 5.20 -6.25 1.94
N ALA A 53 5.53 -5.36 1.02
CA ALA A 53 6.56 -5.57 0.01
C ALA A 53 7.97 -5.69 0.63
N PRO A 54 8.90 -6.41 -0.01
CA PRO A 54 10.25 -6.63 0.53
C PRO A 54 11.01 -5.34 0.83
N GLU A 55 10.89 -4.32 -0.03
CA GLU A 55 11.51 -3.01 0.16
C GLU A 55 11.00 -2.28 1.42
N VAL A 56 9.74 -2.51 1.82
CA VAL A 56 9.17 -1.97 3.06
C VAL A 56 9.76 -2.70 4.28
N LEU A 57 9.95 -4.02 4.18
CA LEU A 57 10.54 -4.84 5.24
C LEU A 57 12.01 -4.48 5.46
N MET A 58 12.75 -4.26 4.37
CA MET A 58 14.15 -3.84 4.39
C MET A 58 14.33 -2.38 4.80
N GLY A 59 13.24 -1.59 4.87
CA GLY A 59 13.30 -0.17 5.25
C GLY A 59 13.94 0.71 4.16
N MET A 60 13.81 0.33 2.89
CA MET A 60 14.32 1.11 1.77
C MET A 60 13.61 2.46 1.67
N GLN A 61 14.36 3.51 1.36
CA GLN A 61 13.82 4.88 1.24
C GLN A 61 12.95 5.10 0.01
N CYS A 62 13.25 4.38 -1.08
CA CYS A 62 12.48 4.46 -2.29
C CYS A 62 11.27 3.51 -2.20
N GLN A 63 10.18 3.99 -1.62
CA GLN A 63 8.88 3.33 -1.67
C GLN A 63 8.01 4.02 -2.70
N THR A 64 7.62 3.29 -3.74
CA THR A 64 6.73 3.77 -4.80
C THR A 64 5.37 3.10 -4.68
N THR A 65 4.45 3.42 -5.59
CA THR A 65 3.17 2.68 -5.72
C THR A 65 3.35 1.18 -5.95
N ALA A 66 4.55 0.69 -6.28
CA ALA A 66 4.84 -0.74 -6.40
C ALA A 66 4.55 -1.53 -5.12
N VAL A 67 4.65 -0.89 -3.94
CA VAL A 67 4.34 -1.57 -2.67
C VAL A 67 2.87 -1.98 -2.57
N ASP A 68 1.96 -1.20 -3.17
CA ASP A 68 0.53 -1.52 -3.21
C ASP A 68 0.24 -2.63 -4.23
N VAL A 69 1.01 -2.68 -5.32
CA VAL A 69 0.91 -3.74 -6.34
C VAL A 69 1.34 -5.08 -5.76
N TRP A 70 2.42 -5.12 -4.97
CA TRP A 70 2.84 -6.31 -4.23
C TRP A 70 1.71 -6.81 -3.31
N ALA A 71 1.16 -5.90 -2.49
CA ALA A 71 0.10 -6.24 -1.55
C ALA A 71 -1.18 -6.74 -2.26
N ALA A 72 -1.51 -6.18 -3.43
CA ALA A 72 -2.59 -6.69 -4.28
C ALA A 72 -2.32 -8.11 -4.79
N GLY A 73 -1.07 -8.45 -5.11
CA GLY A 73 -0.66 -9.82 -5.44
C GLY A 73 -0.86 -10.80 -4.28
N VAL A 74 -0.54 -10.39 -3.04
CA VAL A 74 -0.83 -11.19 -1.84
C VAL A 74 -2.33 -11.39 -1.64
N VAL A 75 -3.14 -10.35 -1.85
CA VAL A 75 -4.60 -10.44 -1.80
C VAL A 75 -5.11 -11.43 -2.85
N LEU A 76 -4.63 -11.34 -4.09
CA LEU A 76 -5.01 -12.27 -5.16
C LEU A 76 -4.66 -13.71 -4.80
N LEU A 77 -3.44 -13.97 -4.32
CA LEU A 77 -3.02 -15.30 -3.88
C LEU A 77 -3.89 -15.85 -2.75
N THR A 78 -4.38 -14.98 -1.85
CA THR A 78 -5.27 -15.39 -0.75
C THR A 78 -6.68 -15.75 -1.23
N LEU A 79 -7.09 -15.27 -2.40
CA LEU A 79 -8.40 -15.55 -2.99
C LEU A 79 -8.42 -16.82 -3.87
N LEU A 80 -7.24 -17.31 -4.26
CA LEU A 80 -7.07 -18.57 -5.00
C LEU A 80 -7.11 -19.77 -4.05
#